data_AF-A0A840TUL7-F1
#
_entry.id   AF-A0A840TUL7-F1
#
_cell.length_a   1.000
_cell.length_b   1.000
_cell.length_c   1.000
_cell.angle_alpha   90.00
_cell.angle_beta   90.00
_cell.angle_gamma   90.00
#
_symmetry.space_group_name_H-M   'P 1'
#
loop_
_entity.id
_entity.type
_entity.pdbx_description
1 polymer ?
#
loop_
_entity_poly.entity_id
_entity_poly.type
_entity_poly.pdbx_seq_one_letter_code
_entity_poly.pdbx_strand_id
1 'polypeptide(L)'
;MRKYLKKHLEWRKNLTPEKTLLYAFVANWFLWLVTRLATESLFSLESQSWPYHVFGATFMAIFMTTLFNWLTIKQVFGREKA
;
A
#
# COMPACT_ATOMS: atom_id res chain seq x y z
N MET A 1 3.30 23.91 -2.48
CA MET A 1 3.05 22.53 -2.96
C MET A 1 4.26 21.88 -3.65
N ARG A 2 4.91 22.52 -4.65
CA ARG A 2 6.08 21.95 -5.38
C ARG A 2 7.27 21.51 -4.50
N LYS A 3 7.60 22.24 -3.43
CA LYS A 3 8.76 21.96 -2.56
C LYS A 3 8.60 20.66 -1.77
N TYR A 4 7.37 20.36 -1.32
CA TYR A 4 7.05 19.14 -0.59
C TYR A 4 7.08 17.90 -1.48
N LEU A 5 6.53 18.00 -2.70
CA LEU A 5 6.60 16.95 -3.72
C LEU A 5 8.04 16.57 -4.07
N LYS A 6 8.90 17.58 -4.26
CA LYS A 6 10.32 17.36 -4.55
C LYS A 6 11.04 16.62 -3.41
N LYS A 7 10.86 17.11 -2.16
CA LYS A 7 11.45 16.48 -0.97
C LYS A 7 10.98 15.04 -0.80
N HIS A 8 9.71 14.77 -1.08
CA HIS A 8 9.14 13.42 -0.98
C HIS A 8 9.66 12.47 -2.06
N LEU A 9 9.88 12.97 -3.29
CA LEU A 9 10.49 12.22 -4.39
C LEU A 9 11.96 11.91 -4.13
N GLU A 10 12.72 12.88 -3.63
CA GLU A 10 14.13 12.68 -3.23
C GLU A 10 14.26 11.67 -2.09
N TRP A 11 13.41 11.79 -1.07
CA TRP A 11 13.35 10.81 0.01
C TRP A 11 13.03 9.40 -0.50
N ARG A 12 12.05 9.26 -1.41
CA ARG A 12 11.72 7.96 -2.02
C ARG A 12 12.88 7.37 -2.82
N LYS A 13 13.65 8.21 -3.54
CA LYS A 13 14.81 7.75 -4.33
C LYS A 13 15.94 7.19 -3.48
N ASN A 14 16.04 7.59 -2.22
CA ASN A 14 17.06 7.12 -1.28
C ASN A 14 16.64 5.87 -0.50
N LEU A 15 15.43 5.35 -0.69
CA LEU A 15 14.96 4.14 -0.01
C LEU A 15 15.46 2.88 -0.74
N THR A 16 15.80 1.84 0.04
CA THR A 16 16.06 0.52 -0.53
C THR A 16 14.77 -0.03 -1.17
N PRO A 17 14.88 -0.90 -2.18
CA PRO A 17 13.73 -1.55 -2.82
C PRO A 17 12.76 -2.20 -1.81
N GLU A 18 13.29 -2.87 -0.79
CA GLU A 18 12.51 -3.48 0.30
C GLU A 18 11.70 -2.46 1.09
N LYS A 19 12.34 -1.37 1.54
CA LYS A 19 11.67 -0.29 2.28
C LYS A 19 10.62 0.41 1.42
N THR A 20 10.86 0.51 0.12
CA THR A 20 9.90 1.06 -0.84
C THR A 20 8.65 0.19 -0.93
N LEU A 21 8.80 -1.14 -0.98
CA LEU A 21 7.68 -2.08 -0.98
C LEU A 21 6.91 -2.05 0.34
N LEU A 22 7.61 -2.04 1.48
CA LEU A 22 6.98 -1.97 2.79
C LEU A 22 6.17 -0.68 2.94
N TYR A 23 6.74 0.47 2.54
CA TYR A 23 6.02 1.75 2.59
C TYR A 23 4.80 1.74 1.67
N ALA A 24 4.94 1.22 0.45
CA ALA A 24 3.83 1.11 -0.49
C ALA A 24 2.72 0.21 0.06
N PHE A 25 3.07 -0.92 0.67
CA PHE A 25 2.12 -1.83 1.31
C PHE A 25 1.38 -1.14 2.47
N VAL A 26 2.11 -0.56 3.42
CA VAL A 26 1.50 0.08 4.61
C VAL A 26 0.62 1.26 4.19
N ALA A 27 1.07 2.10 3.24
CA ALA A 27 0.28 3.22 2.75
C ALA A 27 -1.02 2.75 2.07
N ASN A 28 -0.94 1.73 1.20
CA ASN A 28 -2.13 1.14 0.58
C ASN A 28 -3.05 0.50 1.63
N TRP A 29 -2.49 -0.17 2.63
CA TRP A 29 -3.25 -0.81 3.70
C TRP A 29 -4.09 0.19 4.49
N PHE A 30 -3.47 1.28 4.95
CA PHE A 30 -4.21 2.34 5.63
C PHE A 30 -5.25 3.00 4.73
N LEU A 31 -4.91 3.25 3.46
CA LEU A 31 -5.84 3.83 2.50
C LEU A 31 -7.10 2.96 2.36
N TRP A 32 -6.93 1.65 2.18
CA TRP A 32 -8.05 0.72 2.00
C TRP A 32 -8.86 0.52 3.28
N LEU A 33 -8.19 0.46 4.44
CA LEU A 33 -8.88 0.37 5.72
C LEU A 33 -9.77 1.60 5.97
N VAL A 34 -9.21 2.80 5.79
CA VAL A 34 -9.96 4.06 5.97
C VAL A 34 -11.08 4.18 4.95
N THR A 35 -10.80 3.85 3.68
CA THR A 35 -11.83 3.87 2.63
C THR A 35 -12.97 2.92 2.95
N ARG A 36 -12.67 1.71 3.44
CA ARG A 36 -13.70 0.73 3.81
C ARG A 36 -14.60 1.26 4.93
N LEU A 37 -14.00 1.82 5.99
CA LEU A 37 -14.73 2.38 7.12
C LEU A 37 -15.56 3.61 6.72
N ALA A 38 -14.99 4.47 5.88
CA ALA A 38 -15.69 5.63 5.35
C ALA A 38 -16.91 5.19 4.52
N THR A 39 -16.73 4.22 3.61
CA THR A 39 -17.82 3.67 2.79
C THR A 39 -18.94 3.10 3.66
N GLU A 40 -18.61 2.32 4.69
CA GLU A 40 -19.65 1.76 5.57
C GLU A 40 -20.42 2.85 6.32
N SER A 41 -19.72 3.90 6.77
CA SER A 41 -20.37 5.05 7.43
C SER A 41 -21.23 5.88 6.47
N LEU A 42 -20.79 6.06 5.22
CA LEU A 42 -21.43 6.95 4.25
C LEU A 42 -22.62 6.30 3.54
N PHE A 43 -22.55 4.98 3.33
CA PHE A 43 -23.59 4.23 2.63
C PHE A 43 -24.51 3.45 3.58
N SER A 44 -24.39 3.67 4.90
CA SER A 44 -25.17 2.99 5.94
C SER A 44 -25.22 1.47 5.73
N LEU A 45 -24.08 0.91 5.32
CA LEU A 45 -23.97 -0.52 5.06
C LEU A 45 -23.99 -1.27 6.40
N GLU A 46 -24.43 -2.53 6.36
CA GLU A 46 -24.40 -3.39 7.53
C GLU A 46 -22.96 -3.48 8.06
N SER A 47 -22.78 -3.12 9.34
CA SER A 47 -21.47 -3.09 9.98
C SER A 47 -20.89 -4.49 9.99
N GLN A 48 -19.78 -4.66 9.28
CA GLN A 48 -19.05 -5.93 9.28
C GLN A 48 -18.14 -6.01 10.50
N SER A 49 -17.66 -7.21 10.78
CA SER A 49 -16.74 -7.44 11.89
C SER A 49 -15.36 -6.80 11.63
N TRP A 50 -14.65 -6.40 12.69
CA TRP A 50 -13.30 -5.85 12.56
C TRP A 50 -12.31 -6.73 11.76
N PRO A 51 -12.31 -8.07 11.96
CA PRO A 51 -11.51 -8.98 11.13
C PRO A 51 -11.81 -8.86 9.62
N TYR A 52 -13.05 -8.60 9.24
CA TYR A 52 -13.43 -8.45 7.84
C TYR A 52 -12.78 -7.22 7.19
N HIS A 53 -12.78 -6.06 7.86
CA HIS A 53 -12.12 -4.87 7.31
C HIS A 53 -10.62 -5.04 7.24
N VAL A 54 -10.00 -5.61 8.28
CA VAL A 54 -8.56 -5.87 8.31
C VAL A 54 -8.18 -6.83 7.19
N PHE A 55 -8.94 -7.91 7.00
CA PHE A 55 -8.71 -8.85 5.91
C PHE A 55 -8.86 -8.20 4.54
N GLY A 56 -9.95 -7.45 4.31
CA GLY A 56 -10.19 -6.75 3.05
C GLY A 56 -9.12 -5.72 2.72
N ALA A 57 -8.72 -4.92 3.70
CA ALA A 57 -7.65 -3.93 3.56
C ALA A 57 -6.31 -4.61 3.28
N THR A 58 -6.01 -5.71 3.97
CA THR A 58 -4.80 -6.51 3.76
C THR A 58 -4.75 -7.09 2.34
N PHE A 59 -5.83 -7.73 1.91
CA PHE A 59 -5.91 -8.31 0.57
C PHE A 59 -5.73 -7.25 -0.52
N MET A 60 -6.45 -6.13 -0.43
CA MET A 60 -6.32 -5.04 -1.40
C MET A 60 -4.95 -4.37 -1.36
N ALA A 61 -4.35 -4.23 -0.18
CA ALA A 61 -3.01 -3.68 -0.07
C ALA A 61 -1.95 -4.57 -0.72
N ILE A 62 -2.03 -5.89 -0.52
CA ILE A 62 -1.13 -6.86 -1.20
C ILE A 62 -1.33 -6.76 -2.71
N PHE A 63 -2.58 -6.83 -3.18
CA PHE A 63 -2.90 -6.80 -4.61
C PHE A 63 -2.38 -5.53 -5.29
N MET A 64 -2.72 -4.37 -4.74
CA MET A 64 -2.31 -3.07 -5.30
C MET A 64 -0.80 -2.88 -5.21
N THR A 65 -0.17 -3.25 -4.09
CA THR A 65 1.29 -3.13 -3.96
C THR A 65 2.00 -4.01 -4.98
N THR A 66 1.48 -5.21 -5.24
CA THR A 66 2.02 -6.14 -6.24
C THR A 66 1.93 -5.57 -7.65
N LEU A 67 0.75 -5.08 -8.05
CA LEU A 67 0.55 -4.50 -9.38
C LEU A 67 1.42 -3.27 -9.63
N PHE A 68 1.44 -2.32 -8.69
CA PHE A 68 2.09 -1.03 -8.89
C PHE A 68 3.60 -1.04 -8.64
N ASN A 69 4.14 -2.06 -7.97
CA ASN A 69 5.57 -2.15 -7.65
C ASN A 69 6.23 -3.43 -8.20
N TRP A 70 5.66 -4.02 -9.25
CA TRP A 70 6.13 -5.27 -9.85
C TRP A 70 7.63 -5.28 -10.19
N LEU A 71 8.16 -4.17 -10.72
CA LEU A 71 9.59 -4.03 -11.02
C LEU A 71 10.45 -4.09 -9.75
N THR A 72 10.03 -3.42 -8.68
CA THR A 72 10.71 -3.43 -7.38
C THR A 72 10.63 -4.80 -6.72
N ILE A 73 9.50 -5.50 -6.85
CA ILE A 73 9.34 -6.89 -6.39
C ILE A 73 10.32 -7.81 -7.12
N LYS A 74 10.43 -7.70 -8.45
CA LYS A 74 11.43 -8.44 -9.21
C LYS A 74 12.86 -8.11 -8.80
N GLN A 75 13.16 -6.87 -8.42
CA GLN A 75 14.49 -6.50 -7.94
C GLN A 75 14.83 -7.09 -6.56
N VAL A 76 13.83 -7.24 -5.68
CA VAL A 76 13.99 -7.81 -4.33
C VAL A 76 14.03 -9.34 -4.38
N PHE A 77 13.07 -9.96 -5.06
CA PHE A 77 12.86 -11.41 -5.05
C PHE A 77 13.42 -12.13 -6.29
N GLY A 78 13.68 -11.42 -7.39
CA GLY A 78 14.23 -12.01 -8.61
C GLY A 78 15.76 -12.14 -8.62
N ARG A 79 16.43 -12.00 -7.47
CA ARG A 79 17.89 -12.21 -7.34
C ARG A 79 18.30 -13.68 -7.27
N GLU A 80 17.37 -14.64 -7.29
CA GLU A 80 17.70 -16.04 -7.56
C GLU A 80 17.72 -16.28 -9.07
N LYS A 81 18.91 -16.10 -9.67
CA LYS A 81 19.49 -16.81 -10.83
C LYS A 81 20.68 -16.00 -11.34
N ALA A 82 21.80 -16.08 -10.62
CA ALA A 82 23.14 -15.93 -11.18
C ALA A 82 23.90 -17.23 -10.86
#